data_AF-A0A394DG01-F1
#
_entry.id   AF-A0A394DG01-F1
#
_cell.length_a   1.000
_cell.length_b   1.000
_cell.length_c   1.000
_cell.angle_alpha   90.00
_cell.angle_beta   90.00
_cell.angle_gamma   90.00
#
_symmetry.space_group_name_H-M   'P 1'
#
loop_
_entity.id
_entity.type
_entity.pdbx_description
1 polymer ?
#
loop_
_entity_poly.entity_id
_entity_poly.type
_entity_poly.pdbx_seq_one_letter_code
_entity_poly.pdbx_strand_id
1 'polypeptide(L)' 'MFKRFPPLLRASEKKLKVGIEFFLHTVMLPKPLLVLRPVVLMYSFEGRVCPRYRVWLLLK' A
#
# COMPACT_ATOMS: atom_id res chain seq x y z
N MET A 1 4.55 -12.67 -0.07
CA MET A 1 4.83 -11.23 -0.21
C MET A 1 6.33 -10.95 -0.28
N PHE A 2 7.08 -11.08 0.83
CA PHE A 2 8.52 -10.78 0.88
C PHE A 2 9.40 -11.62 -0.07
N LYS A 3 9.17 -12.94 -0.19
CA LYS A 3 9.89 -13.80 -1.16
C LYS A 3 9.70 -13.34 -2.61
N ARG A 4 8.51 -12.83 -2.96
CA ARG A 4 8.19 -12.37 -4.32
C ARG A 4 8.66 -10.95 -4.59
N PHE A 5 8.79 -10.13 -3.56
CA PHE A 5 9.26 -8.76 -3.68
C PHE A 5 10.18 -8.43 -2.50
N PRO A 6 11.44 -8.91 -2.54
CA PRO A 6 12.45 -8.65 -1.51
C PRO A 6 12.69 -7.17 -1.17
N PRO A 7 12.51 -6.19 -2.08
CA PRO A 7 12.73 -4.78 -1.74
C PRO A 7 11.88 -4.24 -0.59
N LEU A 8 10.79 -4.91 -0.22
CA LEU A 8 10.02 -4.60 0.99
C LEU A 8 10.87 -4.66 2.26
N LEU A 9 11.88 -5.52 2.32
CA LEU A 9 12.79 -5.65 3.47
C LEU A 9 13.67 -4.41 3.67
N ARG A 10 13.75 -3.51 2.67
CA ARG A 10 14.44 -2.22 2.78
C ARG A 10 13.57 -1.12 3.39
N ALA A 11 12.26 -1.32 3.47
CA ALA A 11 11.36 -0.34 4.07
C ALA A 11 11.36 -0.46 5.59
N SER A 12 11.18 0.67 6.28
CA SER A 12 11.01 0.65 7.73
C SER A 12 9.71 -0.06 8.09
N GLU A 13 9.71 -0.77 9.23
CA GLU A 13 8.52 -1.44 9.75
C GLU A 13 7.35 -0.46 9.90
N LYS A 14 7.64 0.75 10.41
CA LYS A 14 6.64 1.84 10.53
C LYS A 14 5.97 2.15 9.20
N LYS A 15 6.75 2.28 8.11
CA LYS A 15 6.18 2.55 6.77
C LYS A 15 5.28 1.41 6.32
N LEU A 16 5.70 0.17 6.52
CA LEU A 16 4.93 -1.01 6.12
C LEU A 16 3.60 -1.11 6.89
N LYS A 17 3.63 -0.91 8.21
CA LYS A 17 2.43 -0.90 9.06
C LYS A 17 1.41 0.14 8.59
N VAL A 18 1.83 1.39 8.43
CA VAL A 18 0.97 2.48 7.95
C VAL A 18 0.36 2.14 6.58
N GLY A 19 1.17 1.66 5.64
CA GLY A 19 0.68 1.29 4.32
C GLY A 19 -0.33 0.13 4.37
N ILE A 20 -0.06 -0.91 5.15
CA ILE A 20 -0.94 -2.07 5.29
C ILE A 20 -2.27 -1.67 5.91
N GLU A 21 -2.24 -0.91 7.02
CA GLU A 21 -3.46 -0.43 7.69
C GLU A 21 -4.31 0.41 6.75
N PHE A 22 -3.67 1.34 6.02
CA PHE A 22 -4.37 2.18 5.05
C PHE A 22 -5.06 1.35 3.95
N PHE A 23 -4.34 0.41 3.33
CA PHE A 23 -4.93 -0.39 2.26
C PHE A 23 -6.02 -1.35 2.76
N LEU A 24 -5.86 -1.96 3.93
CA LEU A 24 -6.84 -2.93 4.45
C LEU A 24 -8.07 -2.27 5.07
N HIS A 25 -7.91 -1.15 5.78
CA HIS A 25 -8.98 -0.56 6.58
C HIS A 25 -9.56 0.73 6.00
N THR A 26 -8.78 1.51 5.25
CA THR A 26 -9.28 2.75 4.61
C THR A 26 -9.75 2.47 3.19
N VAL A 27 -8.89 1.87 2.37
CA VAL A 27 -9.21 1.54 0.97
C VAL A 27 -10.11 0.30 0.86
N MET A 28 -10.20 -0.51 1.93
CA MET A 28 -10.90 -1.80 1.96
C MET A 28 -10.41 -2.76 0.86
N LEU A 29 -9.11 -2.73 0.55
CA LEU A 29 -8.49 -3.60 -0.44
C LEU A 29 -8.46 -5.03 0.08
N PRO A 30 -8.94 -6.03 -0.69
CA PRO A 30 -8.83 -7.43 -0.31
C PRO A 30 -7.38 -7.83 -0.02
N LYS A 31 -7.15 -8.44 1.14
CA LYS A 31 -5.83 -8.94 1.57
C LYS A 31 -5.10 -9.77 0.50
N PRO A 32 -5.75 -10.67 -0.26
CA PRO A 32 -5.07 -11.42 -1.32
C PRO A 32 -4.44 -10.52 -2.40
N LEU A 33 -5.09 -9.40 -2.75
CA LEU A 33 -4.56 -8.45 -3.73
C LEU A 33 -3.33 -7.73 -3.20
N LEU A 34 -3.33 -7.34 -1.92
CA LEU A 34 -2.16 -6.70 -1.29
C LEU A 34 -0.95 -7.64 -1.27
N VAL A 35 -1.16 -8.92 -0.94
CA VAL A 35 -0.11 -9.95 -0.95
C VAL A 35 0.40 -10.24 -2.37
N LEU A 36 -0.48 -10.14 -3.38
CA LEU A 36 -0.17 -10.34 -4.80
C LEU A 36 0.55 -9.14 -5.44
N ARG A 37 0.31 -7.93 -4.94
CA ARG A 37 0.89 -6.66 -5.44
C ARG A 37 1.59 -5.86 -4.33
N PRO A 38 2.64 -6.41 -3.69
CA PRO A 38 3.35 -5.76 -2.58
C PRO A 38 3.98 -4.41 -2.92
N VAL A 39 4.27 -4.15 -4.20
CA VAL A 39 4.94 -2.94 -4.67
C VAL A 39 4.19 -1.66 -4.24
N VAL A 40 2.88 -1.73 -4.02
CA VAL A 40 2.07 -0.58 -3.59
C VAL A 40 2.49 -0.03 -2.23
N LEU A 41 3.07 -0.87 -1.35
CA LEU A 41 3.60 -0.47 -0.05
C LEU A 41 4.93 0.30 -0.15
N MET A 42 5.60 0.25 -1.31
CA MET A 42 6.85 0.97 -1.52
C MET A 42 6.65 2.40 -2.01
N TYR A 43 5.48 2.73 -2.55
CA TYR A 43 5.20 4.07 -3.03
C TYR A 43 5.30 5.12 -1.92
N SER A 44 5.55 6.37 -2.33
CA SER A 44 5.44 7.49 -1.41
C SER A 44 4.00 7.60 -0.93
N PHE A 45 3.79 7.57 0.39
CA PHE A 45 2.46 7.63 0.96
C PHE A 45 1.81 8.98 0.63
N GLU A 46 2.49 10.07 0.97
CA GLU A 46 2.05 11.44 0.71
C GLU A 46 2.16 11.83 -0.77
N GLY A 47 3.22 11.40 -1.45
CA GLY A 47 3.48 11.81 -2.84
C GLY A 47 2.75 11.00 -3.91
N ARG A 48 2.17 9.84 -3.57
CA ARG A 48 1.49 8.98 -4.56
C ARG A 48 0.23 8.31 -4.04
N VAL A 49 0.28 7.66 -2.88
CA VAL A 49 -0.85 6.87 -2.38
C VAL A 49 -2.03 7.76 -2.02
N CYS A 50 -1.83 8.76 -1.15
CA CYS A 50 -2.86 9.70 -0.73
C CYS A 50 -3.47 10.50 -1.90
N PRO A 51 -2.70 11.13 -2.80
CA PRO A 51 -3.25 11.86 -3.93
C PRO A 51 -4.14 11.00 -4.83
N ARG A 52 -3.68 9.77 -5.15
CA ARG A 52 -4.44 8.86 -6.02
C ARG A 52 -5.69 8.33 -5.34
N TYR A 53 -5.63 8.07 -4.03
CA TYR A 53 -6.81 7.66 -3.29
C TYR A 53 -7.89 8.75 -3.28
N ARG A 54 -7.49 10.03 -3.08
CA ARG A 54 -8.42 11.17 -3.16
C ARG A 54 -9.08 11.28 -4.53
N VAL A 55 -8.31 11.14 -5.61
CA VAL A 55 -8.88 11.12 -6.98
C VAL A 55 -9.81 9.94 -7.17
N TRP A 56 -9.44 8.75 -6.70
CA TRP A 56 -10.29 7.57 -6.79
C TRP A 56 -11.63 7.76 -6.07
N LEU A 57 -11.65 8.41 -4.90
CA LEU A 57 -12.89 8.73 -4.19
C LEU A 57 -13.82 9.68 -4.97
N LEU A 58 -13.28 10.53 -5.84
CA LEU A 58 -14.08 11.45 -6.67
C LEU A 58 -14.65 10.77 -7.92
N LEU A 59 -14.01 9.69 -8.39
CA LEU A 59 -14.38 8.96 -9.60
C LEU A 59 -15.32 7.78 -9.32
N LYS A 60 -15.60 7.49 -8.06
CA LYS A 60 -16.36 6.32 -7.63
C LYS A 60 -17.82 6.62 -7.33
#